data_AF-A0AAE4NRJ8-F1
#
_entry.id   AF-A0AAE4NRJ8-F1
#
_cell.length_a   1.000
_cell.length_b   1.000
_cell.length_c   1.000
_cell.angle_alpha   90.00
_cell.angle_beta   90.00
_cell.angle_gamma   90.00
#
_symmetry.space_group_name_H-M   'P 1'
#
loop_
_entity.id
_entity.type
_entity.pdbx_description
1 polymer ?
#
loop_
_entity_poly.entity_id
_entity_poly.type
_entity_poly.pdbx_seq_one_letter_code
_entity_poly.pdbx_strand_id
1 'polypeptide(L)'
;MKTSDIANRNGFNKDWLDNYVKNSGYEYKVGFTGAISVNEEDAQKIIEEVKSIIDEDKKKQDDKKRELSKILISSGFNFDGYKITKYSGYISGDDVIQIDRGRQGIFSQPTNVGTSLMNSLSAMRRQALSELKEAAYDLGCNAVIGVDFDYLTLDPETVNSNGGTLYLPYVFGVTANGNAVIIEKDNKE
;
A
#
# COMPACT_ATOMS: atom_id res chain seq x y z
N MET A 1 3.10 21.43 -28.61
CA MET A 1 2.77 20.00 -28.45
C MET A 1 1.70 19.80 -27.38
N LYS A 2 0.71 18.91 -27.60
CA LYS A 2 -0.29 18.61 -26.54
C LYS A 2 0.32 17.68 -25.50
N THR A 3 0.01 17.91 -24.23
CA THR A 3 0.45 17.04 -23.12
C THR A 3 -0.08 15.62 -23.27
N SER A 4 -1.28 15.44 -23.85
CA SER A 4 -1.82 14.12 -24.20
C SER A 4 -0.93 13.34 -25.17
N ASP A 5 -0.33 14.02 -26.15
CA ASP A 5 0.55 13.39 -27.13
C ASP A 5 1.90 13.06 -26.50
N ILE A 6 2.40 13.93 -25.62
CA ILE A 6 3.61 13.70 -24.83
C ILE A 6 3.44 12.48 -23.93
N ALA A 7 2.33 12.42 -23.19
CA ALA A 7 2.02 11.33 -22.27
C ALA A 7 1.91 9.99 -23.02
N ASN A 8 1.15 9.94 -24.12
CA ASN A 8 0.98 8.72 -24.90
C ASN A 8 2.30 8.21 -25.51
N ARG A 9 3.13 9.11 -26.04
CA ARG A 9 4.41 8.73 -26.68
C ARG A 9 5.46 8.22 -25.69
N ASN A 10 5.43 8.71 -24.45
CA ASN A 10 6.43 8.37 -23.44
C ASN A 10 5.88 7.45 -22.34
N GLY A 11 4.62 7.03 -22.42
CA GLY A 11 3.97 6.18 -21.42
C GLY A 11 3.73 6.86 -20.07
N PHE A 12 3.57 8.19 -20.05
CA PHE A 12 3.30 8.93 -18.81
C PHE A 12 1.81 8.91 -18.46
N ASN A 13 1.49 9.03 -17.18
CA ASN A 13 0.13 9.33 -16.75
C ASN A 13 -0.24 10.76 -17.19
N LYS A 14 -1.30 10.88 -17.99
CA LYS A 14 -1.73 12.16 -18.56
C LYS A 14 -2.16 13.16 -17.48
N ASP A 15 -2.98 12.74 -16.53
CA ASP A 15 -3.53 13.64 -15.51
C ASP A 15 -2.44 14.17 -14.58
N TRP A 16 -1.48 13.31 -14.24
CA TRP A 16 -0.27 13.70 -13.51
C TRP A 16 0.57 14.70 -14.31
N LEU A 17 0.82 14.45 -15.60
CA LEU A 17 1.59 15.34 -16.46
C LEU A 17 0.90 16.71 -16.61
N ASP A 18 -0.41 16.72 -16.79
CA ASP A 18 -1.23 17.93 -16.89
C ASP A 18 -1.12 18.77 -15.60
N ASN A 19 -1.14 18.12 -14.44
CA ASN A 19 -0.95 18.79 -13.15
C ASN A 19 0.49 19.27 -12.95
N TYR A 20 1.48 18.48 -13.37
CA TYR A 20 2.88 18.87 -13.33
C TYR A 20 3.12 20.15 -14.14
N VAL A 21 2.68 20.18 -15.41
CA VAL A 21 2.84 21.34 -16.30
C VAL A 21 2.18 22.60 -15.74
N LYS A 22 1.01 22.48 -15.11
CA LYS A 22 0.34 23.63 -14.46
C LYS A 22 1.14 24.22 -13.29
N ASN A 23 1.97 23.41 -12.63
CA ASN A 23 2.66 23.76 -11.40
C ASN A 23 4.18 24.00 -11.60
N SER A 24 4.75 23.63 -12.75
CA SER A 24 6.19 23.71 -13.02
C SER A 24 6.66 25.06 -13.57
N GLY A 25 5.74 26.00 -13.81
CA GLY A 25 6.05 27.35 -14.28
C GLY A 25 6.32 27.48 -15.78
N TYR A 26 6.20 26.39 -16.55
CA TYR A 26 6.25 26.43 -18.02
C TYR A 26 5.05 27.17 -18.61
N GLU A 27 5.25 27.83 -19.75
CA GLU A 27 4.14 28.42 -20.49
C GLU A 27 3.27 27.32 -21.12
N TYR A 28 1.98 27.36 -20.82
CA TYR A 28 1.00 26.45 -21.39
C TYR A 28 -0.25 27.17 -21.89
N LYS A 29 -0.92 26.56 -22.87
CA LYS A 29 -2.20 27.00 -23.42
C LYS A 29 -3.26 25.95 -23.14
N VAL A 30 -4.43 26.40 -22.69
CA VAL A 30 -5.61 25.56 -22.49
C VAL A 30 -6.56 25.76 -23.67
N GLY A 31 -6.83 24.69 -24.41
CA GLY A 31 -7.79 24.70 -25.51
C GLY A 31 -9.25 24.68 -25.02
N PHE A 32 -10.19 24.90 -25.93
CA PHE A 32 -11.63 24.93 -25.64
C PHE A 32 -12.16 23.65 -24.96
N THR A 33 -11.55 22.50 -25.26
CA THR A 33 -11.89 21.20 -24.65
C THR A 33 -11.13 20.91 -23.35
N GLY A 34 -10.40 21.89 -22.81
CA GLY A 34 -9.54 21.72 -21.64
C GLY A 34 -8.17 21.08 -21.93
N ALA A 35 -7.85 20.80 -23.20
CA ALA A 35 -6.57 20.20 -23.58
C ALA A 35 -5.40 21.17 -23.34
N ILE A 36 -4.35 20.69 -22.68
CA ILE A 36 -3.15 21.47 -22.39
C ILE A 36 -2.13 21.28 -23.51
N SER A 37 -1.50 22.37 -23.91
CA SER A 37 -0.41 22.37 -24.88
C SER A 37 0.70 23.30 -24.46
N VAL A 38 1.94 22.87 -24.67
CA VAL A 38 3.17 23.62 -24.42
C VAL A 38 3.87 23.89 -25.75
N ASN A 39 4.81 24.84 -25.81
CA ASN A 39 5.63 25.02 -27.02
C ASN A 39 6.57 23.81 -27.22
N GLU A 40 7.21 23.68 -28.39
CA GLU A 40 8.05 22.50 -28.68
C GLU A 40 9.35 22.46 -27.86
N GLU A 41 9.91 23.62 -27.54
CA GLU A 41 11.17 23.74 -26.79
C GLU A 41 10.98 23.31 -25.33
N ASP A 42 9.91 23.78 -24.70
CA ASP A 42 9.50 23.39 -23.35
C ASP A 42 8.98 21.96 -23.30
N ALA A 43 8.33 21.46 -24.37
CA ALA A 43 7.91 20.07 -24.45
C ALA A 43 9.08 19.10 -24.27
N GLN A 44 10.23 19.38 -24.89
CA GLN A 44 11.42 18.53 -24.76
C GLN A 44 11.98 18.56 -23.33
N LYS A 45 12.10 19.76 -22.75
CA LYS A 45 12.56 19.94 -21.36
C LYS A 45 11.65 19.23 -20.36
N ILE A 46 10.33 19.39 -20.50
CA ILE A 46 9.33 18.72 -19.67
C ILE A 46 9.46 17.20 -19.78
N ILE A 47 9.69 16.66 -20.98
CA ILE A 47 9.88 15.22 -21.16
C ILE A 47 11.12 14.73 -20.39
N GLU A 48 12.23 15.46 -20.48
CA GLU A 48 13.48 15.10 -19.80
C GLU A 48 13.35 15.17 -18.28
N GLU A 49 12.76 16.25 -17.76
CA GLU A 49 12.52 16.43 -16.32
C GLU A 49 11.57 15.37 -15.76
N VAL A 50 10.46 15.11 -16.45
CA VAL A 50 9.49 14.09 -16.05
C VAL A 50 10.11 12.70 -16.06
N LYS A 51 10.95 12.36 -17.06
CA LYS A 51 11.69 11.09 -17.05
C LYS A 51 12.60 10.99 -15.84
N SER A 52 13.35 12.05 -15.54
CA SER A 52 14.24 12.08 -14.36
C SER A 52 13.47 11.86 -13.07
N ILE A 53 12.32 12.54 -12.89
CA ILE A 53 11.47 12.38 -11.70
C ILE A 53 10.96 10.94 -11.58
N ILE A 54 10.43 10.38 -12.67
CA ILE A 54 9.91 9.00 -12.67
C ILE A 54 11.02 7.99 -12.38
N ASP A 55 12.22 8.18 -12.93
CA ASP A 55 13.35 7.27 -12.72
C ASP A 55 13.92 7.40 -11.30
N GLU A 56 13.98 8.61 -10.74
CA GLU A 56 14.33 8.83 -9.33
C GLU A 56 13.33 8.19 -8.38
N ASP A 57 12.02 8.35 -8.64
CA ASP A 57 10.98 7.76 -7.81
C ASP A 57 10.99 6.24 -7.90
N LYS A 58 11.18 5.67 -9.09
CA LYS A 58 11.38 4.22 -9.26
C LYS A 58 12.58 3.73 -8.46
N LYS A 59 13.72 4.43 -8.56
CA LYS A 59 14.92 4.07 -7.81
C LYS A 59 14.69 4.11 -6.30
N LYS A 60 14.02 5.16 -5.79
CA LYS A 60 13.65 5.26 -4.37
C LYS A 60 12.71 4.13 -3.94
N GLN A 61 11.74 3.77 -4.77
CA GLN A 61 10.83 2.65 -4.50
C GLN A 61 11.56 1.31 -4.49
N ASP A 62 12.47 1.08 -5.42
CA ASP A 62 13.29 -0.13 -5.49
C ASP A 62 14.24 -0.23 -4.29
N ASP A 63 14.87 0.88 -3.90
CA ASP A 63 15.73 0.94 -2.72
C ASP A 63 14.91 0.70 -1.43
N LYS A 64 13.74 1.34 -1.27
CA LYS A 64 12.83 1.08 -0.13
C LYS A 64 12.42 -0.40 -0.10
N LYS A 65 12.01 -0.96 -1.23
CA LYS A 65 11.62 -2.37 -1.34
C LYS A 65 12.77 -3.31 -0.96
N ARG A 66 14.00 -2.99 -1.37
CA ARG A 66 15.21 -3.73 -1.00
C ARG A 66 15.45 -3.68 0.50
N GLU A 67 15.35 -2.51 1.14
CA GLU A 67 15.53 -2.41 2.59
C GLU A 67 14.43 -3.15 3.37
N LEU A 68 13.16 -3.00 2.99
CA LEU A 68 12.04 -3.75 3.60
C LEU A 68 12.23 -5.28 3.50
N SER A 69 12.77 -5.76 2.37
CA SER A 69 13.04 -7.18 2.17
C SER A 69 14.11 -7.74 3.12
N LYS A 70 15.02 -6.89 3.61
CA LYS A 70 16.08 -7.28 4.55
C LYS A 70 15.59 -7.32 6.00
N ILE A 71 14.46 -6.67 6.31
CA ILE A 71 13.90 -6.67 7.67
C ILE A 71 13.55 -8.11 8.05
N LEU A 72 14.22 -8.58 9.11
CA LEU A 72 13.98 -9.90 9.68
C LEU A 72 12.73 -9.89 10.54
N ILE A 73 11.95 -10.97 10.46
CA ILE A 73 10.74 -11.13 11.25
C ILE A 73 10.78 -12.49 11.95
N SER A 74 10.41 -12.51 13.22
CA SER A 74 10.25 -13.74 14.00
C SER A 74 9.06 -13.64 14.93
N SER A 75 8.35 -14.75 15.13
CA SER A 75 7.40 -14.92 16.23
C SER A 75 8.10 -15.16 17.57
N GLY A 76 9.40 -15.51 17.56
CA GLY A 76 10.24 -15.57 18.75
C GLY A 76 10.75 -14.20 19.18
N PHE A 77 11.46 -14.15 20.31
CA PHE A 77 11.94 -12.90 20.92
C PHE A 77 13.42 -12.58 20.63
N ASN A 78 14.09 -13.38 19.80
CA ASN A 78 15.49 -13.24 19.44
C ASN A 78 15.78 -13.76 18.02
N PHE A 79 16.97 -13.44 17.52
CA PHE A 79 17.56 -14.02 16.31
C PHE A 79 18.91 -14.62 16.68
N ASP A 80 19.10 -15.92 16.42
CA ASP A 80 20.37 -16.58 16.74
C ASP A 80 21.54 -15.97 15.96
N GLY A 81 22.65 -15.72 16.65
CA GLY A 81 23.82 -15.04 16.07
C GLY A 81 23.67 -13.52 15.95
N TYR A 82 22.63 -12.94 16.56
CA TYR A 82 22.44 -11.50 16.65
C TYR A 82 22.16 -11.06 18.09
N LYS A 83 22.56 -9.83 18.41
CA LYS A 83 22.22 -9.13 19.63
C LYS A 83 21.29 -7.96 19.31
N ILE A 84 20.21 -7.84 20.10
CA ILE A 84 19.34 -6.67 20.07
C ILE A 84 20.08 -5.50 20.74
N THR A 85 20.28 -4.41 20.01
CA THR A 85 20.97 -3.20 20.48
C THR A 85 20.01 -2.07 20.81
N LYS A 86 18.79 -2.10 20.26
CA LYS A 86 17.73 -1.12 20.56
C LYS A 86 16.35 -1.73 20.43
N TYR A 87 15.45 -1.33 21.34
CA TYR A 87 14.01 -1.52 21.21
C TYR A 87 13.38 -0.18 20.86
N SER A 88 12.65 -0.11 19.74
CA SER A 88 12.08 1.14 19.23
C SER A 88 10.56 1.24 19.41
N GLY A 89 9.93 0.23 20.01
CA GLY A 89 8.52 0.25 20.40
C GLY A 89 7.70 -0.87 19.78
N TYR A 90 6.44 -0.92 20.22
CA TYR A 90 5.41 -1.82 19.70
C TYR A 90 4.81 -1.22 18.42
N ILE A 91 4.66 -2.06 17.40
CA ILE A 91 4.14 -1.68 16.08
C ILE A 91 3.09 -2.68 15.63
N SER A 92 2.23 -2.25 14.72
CA SER A 92 1.22 -3.08 14.07
C SER A 92 1.21 -2.84 12.56
N GLY A 93 0.68 -3.82 11.83
CA GLY A 93 0.25 -3.67 10.45
C GLY A 93 -1.08 -4.36 10.26
N ASP A 94 -1.98 -3.76 9.47
CA ASP A 94 -3.39 -4.13 9.46
C ASP A 94 -3.84 -4.46 8.03
N ASP A 95 -4.82 -5.35 7.89
CA ASP A 95 -5.57 -5.45 6.65
C ASP A 95 -7.03 -5.81 6.93
N VAL A 96 -7.92 -5.38 6.05
CA VAL A 96 -9.36 -5.59 6.19
C VAL A 96 -9.99 -5.94 4.85
N ILE A 97 -10.87 -6.94 4.88
CA ILE A 97 -11.69 -7.31 3.73
C ILE A 97 -13.17 -7.26 4.10
N GLN A 98 -13.99 -7.03 3.08
CA GLN A 98 -15.43 -7.15 3.17
C GLN A 98 -15.91 -8.33 2.33
N ILE A 99 -16.79 -9.15 2.90
CA ILE A 99 -17.40 -10.29 2.20
C ILE A 99 -18.91 -10.14 2.24
N ASP A 100 -19.50 -10.04 1.05
CA ASP A 100 -20.95 -9.99 0.91
C ASP A 100 -21.60 -11.25 1.49
N ARG A 101 -22.69 -11.06 2.24
CA ARG A 101 -23.45 -12.17 2.83
C ARG A 101 -24.14 -13.05 1.78
N GLY A 102 -24.39 -12.48 0.60
CA GLY A 102 -25.28 -13.05 -0.40
C GLY A 102 -26.75 -12.90 0.02
N ARG A 103 -27.65 -13.38 -0.83
CA ARG A 103 -29.10 -13.38 -0.57
C ARG A 103 -29.64 -14.78 -0.82
N GLN A 104 -30.44 -15.29 0.09
CA GLN A 104 -31.20 -16.52 -0.15
C GLN A 104 -32.50 -16.18 -0.89
N GLY A 105 -32.72 -16.82 -2.04
CA GLY A 105 -33.90 -16.59 -2.86
C GLY A 105 -34.09 -17.67 -3.93
N ILE A 106 -35.22 -17.64 -4.65
CA ILE A 106 -35.56 -18.64 -5.67
C ILE A 106 -34.49 -18.69 -6.79
N PHE A 107 -33.79 -17.58 -7.04
CA PHE A 107 -32.72 -17.46 -8.03
C PHE A 107 -31.38 -17.00 -7.45
N SER A 108 -31.22 -16.99 -6.12
CA SER A 108 -30.00 -16.51 -5.47
C SER A 108 -29.55 -17.44 -4.36
N GLN A 109 -28.24 -17.69 -4.30
CA GLN A 109 -27.61 -18.51 -3.27
C GLN A 109 -26.90 -17.63 -2.25
N PRO A 110 -26.91 -18.01 -0.95
CA PRO A 110 -26.06 -17.36 0.04
C PRO A 110 -24.59 -17.52 -0.33
N THR A 111 -23.75 -16.54 0.04
CA THR A 111 -22.32 -16.61 -0.21
C THR A 111 -21.69 -17.69 0.67
N ASN A 112 -20.76 -18.48 0.11
CA ASN A 112 -19.89 -19.32 0.93
C ASN A 112 -18.79 -18.46 1.56
N VAL A 113 -19.15 -17.80 2.67
CA VAL A 113 -18.26 -16.86 3.40
C VAL A 113 -16.97 -17.54 3.83
N GLY A 114 -17.03 -18.82 4.25
CA GLY A 114 -15.86 -19.58 4.66
C GLY A 114 -14.83 -19.70 3.54
N THR A 115 -15.25 -20.13 2.34
CA THR A 115 -14.35 -20.22 1.19
C THR A 115 -13.82 -18.86 0.76
N SER A 116 -14.68 -17.84 0.71
CA SER A 116 -14.26 -16.47 0.36
C SER A 116 -13.22 -15.92 1.34
N LEU A 117 -13.40 -16.13 2.64
CA LEU A 117 -12.45 -15.71 3.66
C LEU A 117 -11.12 -16.46 3.52
N MET A 118 -11.14 -17.78 3.38
CA MET A 118 -9.92 -18.58 3.27
C MET A 118 -9.08 -18.18 2.05
N ASN A 119 -9.72 -17.84 0.94
CA ASN A 119 -9.03 -17.35 -0.26
C ASN A 119 -8.31 -16.02 -0.01
N SER A 120 -8.85 -15.16 0.86
CA SER A 120 -8.32 -13.83 1.14
C SER A 120 -7.31 -13.79 2.30
N LEU A 121 -7.37 -14.73 3.26
CA LEU A 121 -6.50 -14.72 4.45
C LEU A 121 -5.00 -14.67 4.14
N SER A 122 -4.55 -15.33 3.07
CA SER A 122 -3.14 -15.31 2.67
C SER A 122 -2.71 -13.93 2.20
N ALA A 123 -3.57 -13.23 1.45
CA ALA A 123 -3.32 -11.87 1.02
C ALA A 123 -3.30 -10.90 2.20
N MET A 124 -4.28 -11.03 3.11
CA MET A 124 -4.37 -10.18 4.31
C MET A 124 -3.14 -10.28 5.19
N ARG A 125 -2.67 -11.50 5.49
CA ARG A 125 -1.44 -11.66 6.28
C ARG A 125 -0.21 -11.07 5.59
N ARG A 126 -0.13 -11.15 4.26
CA ARG A 126 1.00 -10.56 3.51
C ARG A 126 0.95 -9.04 3.55
N GLN A 127 -0.23 -8.45 3.44
CA GLN A 127 -0.43 -7.01 3.54
C GLN A 127 -0.09 -6.51 4.96
N ALA A 128 -0.68 -7.13 5.99
CA ALA A 128 -0.38 -6.81 7.39
C ALA A 128 1.13 -6.93 7.72
N LEU A 129 1.81 -7.97 7.22
CA LEU A 129 3.27 -8.08 7.36
C LEU A 129 4.04 -7.01 6.59
N SER A 130 3.55 -6.59 5.43
CA SER A 130 4.18 -5.50 4.66
C SER A 130 4.10 -4.20 5.44
N GLU A 131 2.92 -3.86 5.97
CA GLU A 131 2.72 -2.66 6.78
C GLU A 131 3.53 -2.70 8.08
N LEU A 132 3.61 -3.86 8.74
CA LEU A 132 4.46 -4.06 9.91
C LEU A 132 5.95 -3.80 9.59
N LYS A 133 6.43 -4.22 8.41
CA LYS A 133 7.79 -3.93 7.96
C LYS A 133 7.99 -2.45 7.68
N GLU A 134 7.00 -1.79 7.09
CA GLU A 134 7.05 -0.35 6.84
C GLU A 134 7.11 0.43 8.15
N ALA A 135 6.29 0.07 9.15
CA ALA A 135 6.35 0.66 10.48
C ALA A 135 7.73 0.46 11.15
N ALA A 136 8.33 -0.73 11.01
CA ALA A 136 9.68 -0.97 11.51
C ALA A 136 10.74 -0.12 10.77
N TYR A 137 10.62 -0.01 9.44
CA TYR A 137 11.50 0.79 8.60
C TYR A 137 11.45 2.27 8.96
N ASP A 138 10.25 2.81 9.18
CA ASP A 138 10.04 4.22 9.55
C ASP A 138 10.66 4.56 10.93
N LEU A 139 10.76 3.56 11.82
CA LEU A 139 11.47 3.67 13.10
C LEU A 139 12.99 3.46 12.98
N GLY A 140 13.51 3.20 11.78
CA GLY A 140 14.92 2.90 11.53
C GLY A 140 15.35 1.52 12.05
N CYS A 141 14.40 0.61 12.25
CA CYS A 141 14.66 -0.76 12.70
C CYS A 141 14.95 -1.70 11.54
N ASN A 142 15.75 -2.73 11.81
CA ASN A 142 16.12 -3.76 10.83
C ASN A 142 15.53 -5.14 11.16
N ALA A 143 14.77 -5.27 12.25
CA ALA A 143 14.06 -6.49 12.59
C ALA A 143 12.80 -6.24 13.43
N VAL A 144 11.91 -7.23 13.43
CA VAL A 144 10.71 -7.29 14.27
C VAL A 144 10.67 -8.65 14.98
N ILE A 145 10.46 -8.63 16.29
CA ILE A 145 10.37 -9.82 17.13
C ILE A 145 9.00 -9.91 17.82
N GLY A 146 8.66 -11.11 18.29
CA GLY A 146 7.41 -11.37 18.99
C GLY A 146 6.20 -11.15 18.08
N VAL A 147 6.32 -11.50 16.79
CA VAL A 147 5.22 -11.31 15.84
C VAL A 147 4.08 -12.30 16.10
N ASP A 148 2.89 -11.75 16.28
CA ASP A 148 1.62 -12.46 16.39
C ASP A 148 0.61 -11.92 15.35
N PHE A 149 -0.49 -12.65 15.18
CA PHE A 149 -1.60 -12.22 14.34
C PHE A 149 -2.90 -12.34 15.12
N ASP A 150 -3.62 -11.23 15.20
CA ASP A 150 -4.99 -11.17 15.70
C ASP A 150 -5.98 -11.12 14.53
N TYR A 151 -7.10 -11.82 14.69
CA TYR A 151 -8.17 -11.85 13.70
C TYR A 151 -9.44 -11.29 14.31
N LEU A 152 -10.06 -10.33 13.62
CA LEU A 152 -11.32 -9.71 14.02
C LEU A 152 -12.39 -10.04 12.99
N THR A 153 -13.60 -10.34 13.45
CA THR A 153 -14.79 -10.44 12.60
C THR A 153 -15.84 -9.46 13.12
N LEU A 154 -16.37 -8.62 12.23
CA LEU A 154 -17.48 -7.73 12.53
C LEU A 154 -18.69 -8.08 11.66
N ASP A 155 -19.86 -7.99 12.28
CA ASP A 155 -21.16 -8.18 11.68
C ASP A 155 -21.92 -6.83 11.73
N PRO A 156 -21.60 -5.88 10.83
CA PRO A 156 -22.21 -4.56 10.89
C PRO A 156 -23.64 -4.56 10.36
N GLU A 157 -24.48 -3.72 10.98
CA GLU A 157 -25.87 -3.48 10.61
C GLU A 157 -26.19 -1.98 10.56
N THR A 158 -27.20 -1.62 9.76
CA THR A 158 -27.73 -0.26 9.66
C THR A 158 -29.25 -0.30 9.48
N VAL A 159 -29.91 0.86 9.42
CA VAL A 159 -31.36 0.97 9.23
C VAL A 159 -31.67 1.23 7.75
N ASN A 160 -32.60 0.46 7.18
CA ASN A 160 -33.10 0.68 5.82
C ASN A 160 -34.16 1.80 5.78
N SER A 161 -34.53 2.23 4.58
CA SER A 161 -35.52 3.30 4.37
C SER A 161 -36.92 3.01 4.95
N ASN A 162 -37.23 1.75 5.26
CA ASN A 162 -38.49 1.33 5.86
C ASN A 162 -38.39 1.16 7.39
N GLY A 163 -37.29 1.57 8.01
CA GLY A 163 -37.05 1.45 9.45
C GLY A 163 -36.66 0.05 9.93
N GLY A 164 -36.41 -0.90 9.01
CA GLY A 164 -35.94 -2.25 9.35
C GLY A 164 -34.42 -2.39 9.35
N THR A 165 -33.91 -3.46 9.96
CA THR A 165 -32.47 -3.76 9.96
C THR A 165 -31.98 -4.17 8.57
N LEU A 166 -30.88 -3.55 8.13
CA LEU A 166 -30.11 -3.90 6.95
C LEU A 166 -28.73 -4.41 7.39
N TYR A 167 -28.48 -5.68 7.14
CA TYR A 167 -27.16 -6.27 7.37
C TYR A 167 -26.20 -5.85 6.26
N LEU A 168 -25.05 -5.28 6.66
CA LEU A 168 -23.96 -4.90 5.77
C LEU A 168 -23.01 -6.10 5.55
N PRO A 169 -22.09 -6.06 4.57
CA PRO A 169 -21.11 -7.14 4.37
C PRO A 169 -20.36 -7.50 5.66
N TYR A 170 -19.96 -8.76 5.81
CA TYR A 170 -19.07 -9.16 6.89
C TYR A 170 -17.73 -8.45 6.74
N VAL A 171 -17.15 -7.98 7.84
CA VAL A 171 -15.82 -7.39 7.85
C VAL A 171 -14.88 -8.34 8.56
N PHE A 172 -13.81 -8.74 7.89
CA PHE A 172 -12.75 -9.55 8.49
C PHE A 172 -11.48 -8.70 8.51
N GLY A 173 -10.91 -8.54 9.70
CA GLY A 173 -9.66 -7.83 9.93
C GLY A 173 -8.56 -8.79 10.34
N VAL A 174 -7.33 -8.47 9.95
CA VAL A 174 -6.11 -9.11 10.43
C VAL A 174 -5.18 -8.01 10.90
N THR A 175 -4.68 -8.14 12.12
CA THR A 175 -3.64 -7.28 12.66
C THR A 175 -2.41 -8.14 12.93
N ALA A 176 -1.26 -7.76 12.39
CA ALA A 176 0.03 -8.32 12.78
C ALA A 176 0.67 -7.38 13.79
N ASN A 177 1.04 -7.86 14.98
CA ASN A 177 1.74 -7.04 15.96
C ASN A 177 3.20 -7.49 16.14
N GLY A 178 4.03 -6.63 16.73
CA GLY A 178 5.38 -7.01 17.15
C GLY A 178 6.16 -5.86 17.75
N ASN A 179 7.40 -6.13 18.15
CA ASN A 179 8.33 -5.10 18.64
C ASN A 179 9.41 -4.82 17.59
N ALA A 180 9.51 -3.56 17.17
CA ALA A 180 10.55 -3.10 16.26
C ALA A 180 11.88 -2.98 17.02
N VAL A 181 12.93 -3.61 16.49
CA VAL A 181 14.25 -3.65 17.13
C VAL A 181 15.38 -3.38 16.13
N ILE A 182 16.50 -2.91 16.65
CA ILE A 182 17.77 -2.94 15.93
C ILE A 182 18.56 -4.14 16.44
N ILE A 183 18.98 -4.98 15.50
CA ILE A 183 19.87 -6.11 15.74
C ILE A 183 21.22 -5.91 15.05
N GLU A 184 22.27 -6.39 15.69
CA GLU A 184 23.63 -6.44 15.17
C GLU A 184 24.16 -7.87 15.27
N LYS A 185 24.99 -8.28 14.32
CA LYS A 185 25.57 -9.63 14.32
C LYS A 185 26.51 -9.79 15.51
N ASP A 186 26.41 -10.89 16.23
CA ASP A 186 27.33 -11.21 17.31
C ASP A 186 28.73 -11.43 16.73
N ASN A 187 29.66 -10.51 17.02
CA ASN A 187 31.09 -10.66 16.71
C ASN A 187 31.79 -11.57 17.71
N LYS A 188 31.20 -12.73 18.02
CA LYS A 188 31.90 -13.75 18.81
C LYS A 188 32.89 -14.45 17.88
N GLU A 189 34.14 -13.99 17.92
CA GLU A 189 35.33 -14.82 17.66
C GLU A 189 35.43 -15.95 18.68
#